data_AF-A0A428HJU3-F1
#
_entry.id   AF-A0A428HJU3-F1
#
_cell.length_a   1.000
_cell.length_b   1.000
_cell.length_c   1.000
_cell.angle_alpha   90.00
_cell.angle_beta   90.00
_cell.angle_gamma   90.00
#
_symmetry.space_group_name_H-M   'P 1'
#
loop_
_entity.id
_entity.type
_entity.pdbx_description
1 polymer ?
#
loop_
_entity_poly.entity_id
_entity_poly.type
_entity_poly.pdbx_seq_one_letter_code
_entity_poly.pdbx_strand_id
1 'polypeptide(L)' 'MEKKLFLKISLLISFMLTAGGLLLTLFNYLFFNYPFLNQTTVGLIVSFLMVLLIFFSSHHRDKD' A
#
# COMPACT_ATOMS: atom_id res chain seq x y z
N MET A 1 5.47 17.20 -14.71
CA MET A 1 5.93 16.64 -13.42
C MET A 1 7.08 15.69 -13.69
N GLU A 2 8.19 15.82 -12.96
CA GLU A 2 9.29 14.86 -13.05
C GLU A 2 8.77 13.45 -12.69
N LYS A 3 9.06 12.43 -13.51
CA LYS A 3 8.58 11.05 -13.30
C LYS A 3 8.93 10.52 -11.88
N LYS A 4 10.06 10.97 -11.32
CA LYS A 4 10.49 10.68 -9.95
C LYS A 4 9.57 11.28 -8.88
N LEU A 5 9.07 12.50 -9.08
CA LEU A 5 8.13 13.15 -8.17
C LEU A 5 6.78 12.44 -8.16
N PHE A 6 6.29 12.05 -9.34
CA PHE A 6 5.04 11.29 -9.46
C PHE A 6 5.09 9.94 -8.73
N LEU A 7 6.17 9.17 -8.90
CA LEU A 7 6.37 7.90 -8.21
C LEU A 7 6.44 8.07 -6.68
N LYS A 8 7.13 9.11 -6.19
CA LYS A 8 7.19 9.42 -4.75
C LYS A 8 5.81 9.72 -4.17
N ILE A 9 5.01 10.53 -4.86
CA ILE A 9 3.65 10.90 -4.43
C ILE A 9 2.73 9.67 -4.47
N SER A 10 2.81 8.86 -5.53
CA SER A 10 2.03 7.62 -5.66
C SER A 10 2.35 6.61 -4.56
N LEU A 11 3.63 6.46 -4.21
CA LEU A 11 4.08 5.61 -3.11
C LEU A 11 3.55 6.12 -1.75
N LEU A 12 3.61 7.43 -1.51
CA LEU A 12 3.12 8.05 -0.29
C LEU A 12 1.60 7.85 -0.12
N ILE A 13 0.82 8.09 -1.18
CA ILE A 13 -0.64 7.90 -1.17
C ILE A 13 -0.97 6.43 -0.93
N SER A 14 -0.30 5.51 -1.62
CA SER A 14 -0.50 4.07 -1.44
C SER A 14 -0.17 3.62 -0.02
N PHE A 15 0.89 4.17 0.58
CA PHE A 15 1.25 3.92 1.97
C PHE A 15 0.16 4.42 2.93
N MET A 16 -0.32 5.66 2.77
CA MET A 16 -1.38 6.20 3.62
C MET A 16 -2.69 5.41 3.49
N LEU A 17 -3.05 5.01 2.27
CA LEU A 17 -4.25 4.19 2.03
C LEU A 17 -4.14 2.83 2.73
N THR A 18 -2.98 2.19 2.63
CA THR A 18 -2.73 0.87 3.22
C THR A 18 -2.70 0.96 4.74
N ALA A 19 -2.00 1.94 5.31
CA ALA A 19 -1.95 2.17 6.75
C ALA A 19 -3.33 2.50 7.33
N GLY A 20 -4.08 3.39 6.67
CA GLY A 20 -5.45 3.73 7.06
C GLY A 20 -6.40 2.54 6.99
N GLY A 21 -6.33 1.76 5.91
CA GLY A 21 -7.12 0.54 5.76
C GLY A 21 -6.78 -0.52 6.81
N LEU A 22 -5.50 -0.74 7.12
CA LEU A 22 -5.06 -1.65 8.18
C LEU A 22 -5.50 -1.17 9.57
N LEU A 23 -5.42 0.13 9.85
CA LEU A 23 -5.92 0.74 11.10
C LEU A 23 -7.43 0.52 11.28
N LEU A 24 -8.21 0.73 10.21
CA LEU A 24 -9.66 0.50 10.24
C LEU A 24 -9.98 -0.99 10.46
N THR A 25 -9.21 -1.87 9.82
CA THR A 25 -9.34 -3.31 10.01
C THR A 25 -8.98 -3.73 11.44
N LEU A 26 -7.93 -3.14 12.00
CA LEU A 26 -7.51 -3.36 13.39
C LEU A 26 -8.59 -2.88 14.37
N PHE A 27 -9.19 -1.72 14.11
CA PHE A 27 -10.34 -1.22 14.87
C PHE A 27 -11.52 -2.20 14.79
N ASN A 28 -11.84 -2.70 13.60
CA ASN A 28 -12.90 -3.70 13.42
C ASN A 28 -12.62 -5.02 14.15
N TYR A 29 -11.36 -5.46 14.17
CA TYR A 29 -10.95 -6.63 14.94
C TYR A 29 -11.11 -6.42 16.45
N LEU A 30 -10.67 -5.27 16.98
CA LEU A 30 -10.69 -4.99 18.41
C LEU A 30 -12.10 -4.71 18.97
N PHE A 31 -12.95 -4.00 18.23
CA PHE A 31 -14.25 -3.54 18.72
C PHE A 31 -15.44 -4.39 18.27
N PHE A 32 -15.34 -5.04 17.10
CA PHE A 32 -16.45 -5.78 16.50
C PHE A 32 -16.15 -7.27 16.30
N ASN A 33 -14.98 -7.76 16.74
CA ASN A 33 -14.55 -9.15 16.67
C ASN A 33 -14.60 -9.74 15.24
N TYR A 34 -14.48 -8.89 14.21
CA TYR A 34 -14.33 -9.33 12.83
C TYR A 34 -12.92 -9.88 12.58
N PRO A 35 -12.75 -10.90 11.72
CA PRO A 35 -11.42 -11.41 11.40
C PRO A 35 -10.53 -10.32 10.81
N PHE A 36 -9.34 -10.14 11.41
CA PHE A 36 -8.36 -9.15 10.97
C PHE A 36 -7.86 -9.43 9.55
N LEU A 37 -7.56 -10.69 9.24
CA LEU A 37 -7.25 -11.16 7.89
C LEU A 37 -8.54 -11.48 7.14
N ASN A 38 -9.16 -10.45 6.57
CA ASN A 38 -10.28 -10.62 5.63
C ASN A 38 -9.84 -10.29 4.19
N GLN A 39 -10.71 -10.54 3.21
CA GLN A 39 -10.42 -10.29 1.79
C GLN A 39 -9.97 -8.85 1.49
N THR A 40 -10.56 -7.85 2.14
CA THR A 40 -10.18 -6.44 2.04
C THR A 40 -8.76 -6.21 2.57
N THR A 41 -8.42 -6.77 3.73
CA THR A 41 -7.08 -6.63 4.33
C THR A 41 -6.01 -7.25 3.45
N VAL A 42 -6.27 -8.44 2.92
CA VAL A 42 -5.38 -9.14 1.98
C VAL A 42 -5.24 -8.31 0.70
N GLY A 43 -6.34 -7.78 0.16
CA GLY A 43 -6.33 -6.90 -1.01
C GLY A 43 -5.49 -5.64 -0.81
N LEU A 44 -5.58 -5.00 0.36
CA LEU A 44 -4.77 -3.83 0.71
C LEU A 44 -3.27 -4.16 0.75
N ILE A 45 -2.90 -5.28 1.38
CA ILE A 45 -1.50 -5.72 1.46
C ILE A 45 -0.94 -6.06 0.08
N VAL A 46 -1.69 -6.81 -0.74
CA VAL A 46 -1.27 -7.20 -2.10
C VAL A 46 -1.14 -5.97 -3.01
N SER A 47 -2.09 -5.03 -2.94
CA SER A 47 -2.04 -3.79 -3.70
C SER A 47 -0.80 -2.96 -3.33
N PHE A 48 -0.51 -2.82 -2.04
CA PHE A 48 0.69 -2.13 -1.56
C PHE A 48 1.98 -2.80 -2.04
N LEU A 49 2.05 -4.14 -1.96
CA LEU A 49 3.18 -4.91 -2.45
C LEU A 49 3.42 -4.69 -3.94
N MET A 50 2.35 -4.61 -4.73
CA MET A 50 2.45 -4.39 -6.17
C MET A 50 2.98 -2.99 -6.51
N VAL A 51 2.54 -1.96 -5.79
CA VAL A 51 3.07 -0.60 -5.92
C VAL A 51 4.56 -0.55 -5.55
N LEU A 52 4.97 -1.27 -4.51
CA LEU A 52 6.37 -1.41 -4.10
C LEU A 52 7.22 -2.06 -5.19
N LEU A 53 6.73 -3.14 -5.81
CA LEU A 53 7.43 -3.82 -6.90
C LEU A 53 7.59 -2.93 -8.13
N ILE A 54 6.54 -2.17 -8.49
CA ILE A 54 6.59 -1.19 -9.59
C ILE A 54 7.62 -0.09 -9.28
N PHE A 55 7.66 0.39 -8.04
CA PHE A 55 8.63 1.38 -7.62
C PHE A 55 10.08 0.86 -7.71
N PHE A 56 10.35 -0.34 -7.18
CA PHE A 56 11.68 -0.95 -7.26
C PHE A 56 12.08 -1.25 -8.71
N SER A 57 11.17 -1.77 -9.54
CA SER A 57 11.41 -2.01 -10.96
C SER A 57 11.73 -0.72 -11.72
N SER A 58 10.98 0.35 -11.45
CA SER A 58 11.24 1.66 -12.07
C SER A 58 12.55 2.28 -11.58
N HIS A 59 12.97 2.04 -10.34
CA HIS A 59 14.23 2.54 -9.81
C HIS A 59 15.43 1.78 -10.37
N HIS A 60 15.27 0.47 -10.63
CA HIS A 60 16.32 -0.34 -11.25
C HIS A 60 16.58 0.09 -12.71
N ARG A 61 15.51 0.31 -13.50
CA ARG A 61 15.62 0.77 -14.90
C ARG A 61 16.19 2.19 -15.08
N ASP A 62 16.28 3.00 -14.03
CA ASP A 62 16.89 4.35 -14.06
C ASP A 62 18.41 4.30 -13.86
N LYS A 63 18.97 3.12 -13.55
CA LYS A 63 20.41 2.88 -13.32
C LYS A 63 21.12 2.15 -14.46
N ASP A 64 20.39 1.64 -15.44
CA ASP A 64 20.91 1.15 -16.73
C ASP A 64 20.90 2.27 -17.77
#